data_AF-V4ABL2-F1
#
_entry.id   AF-V4ABL2-F1
#
_cell.length_a   1.000
_cell.length_b   1.000
_cell.length_c   1.000
_cell.angle_alpha   90.00
_cell.angle_beta   90.00
_cell.angle_gamma   90.00
#
_symmetry.space_group_name_H-M   'P 1'
#
loop_
_entity.id
_entity.type
_entity.pdbx_description
1 polymer ?
#
loop_
_entity_poly.entity_id
_entity_poly.type
_entity_poly.pdbx_seq_one_letter_code
_entity_poly.pdbx_strand_id
1 'polypeptide(L)'
;MGKNVRKRRRQSGKEYTDSNGNLQRKRSLKYDTNHTCRFKCCEHFSYDGCLQIYTEFWTLNDSQKKIFYSQTTSKERKARTRLPNTEFTSRKQFTYKYHLKKSDENIRVCKQFYLDTLDISQTRIQTFHEKDERGNIRYSDKRGAHSCKNIINTEPQKEIIRNHIKSFPTIPSHYCRANSKRQYLEPGLTVQKMYNLYVDNCNRDEIKPLKLYVYRDIFNLEFNIGFHVPKKDKCDTCEKYIILTSQPNVNEINAQTLRDYLNLKQETKIERDTDRNRKDNSVVVCFDMQNVMTCPRASVSNFFYKRKLSVFNLTAHCSYNKVAYNAIWTDNMMGLIIEHKFGTPGHSSIQEVDNVHSHIEKALGVAEIYSPISLVRVLLKVRPKHMKVIQMKKSQFFDFQKVSQRFKFNIQFCKLNYLRIDSSRHMQCDYQFCFSEELKTHTT
;
A
#
# COMPACT_ATOMS: atom_id res chain seq x y z
N MET A 1 21.29 -18.93 21.07
CA MET A 1 21.32 -20.29 21.70
C MET A 1 20.81 -21.34 20.72
N GLY A 2 21.55 -22.42 20.46
CA GLY A 2 21.16 -23.44 19.47
C GLY A 2 19.85 -24.17 19.81
N LYS A 3 19.06 -24.55 18.76
CA LYS A 3 17.73 -25.18 18.91
C LYS A 3 17.73 -26.42 19.81
N ASN A 4 18.76 -27.27 19.70
CA ASN A 4 18.89 -28.49 20.50
C ASN A 4 19.19 -28.21 21.97
N VAL A 5 20.03 -27.22 22.25
CA VAL A 5 20.36 -26.80 23.63
C VAL A 5 19.11 -26.24 24.31
N ARG A 6 18.33 -25.43 23.60
CA ARG A 6 17.06 -24.88 24.11
C ARG A 6 16.04 -25.98 24.40
N LYS A 7 15.89 -26.97 23.50
CA LYS A 7 15.01 -28.14 23.72
C LYS A 7 15.40 -28.90 24.99
N ARG A 8 16.70 -29.17 25.18
CA ARG A 8 17.22 -29.87 26.36
C ARG A 8 16.99 -29.09 27.66
N ARG A 9 17.24 -27.77 27.67
CA ARG A 9 16.98 -26.92 28.85
C ARG A 9 15.50 -26.87 29.20
N ARG A 10 14.61 -26.72 28.22
CA ARG A 10 13.16 -26.76 28.43
C ARG A 10 12.69 -28.11 28.99
N GLN A 11 13.21 -29.22 28.47
CA GLN A 11 12.85 -30.56 28.95
C GLN A 11 13.33 -30.82 30.38
N SER A 12 14.49 -30.29 30.76
CA SER A 12 15.05 -30.42 32.12
C SER A 12 14.57 -29.34 33.10
N GLY A 13 13.64 -28.46 32.69
CA GLY A 13 13.13 -27.39 33.55
C GLY A 13 14.15 -26.29 33.88
N LYS A 14 15.29 -26.25 33.17
CA LYS A 14 16.32 -25.21 33.31
C LYS A 14 15.89 -23.92 32.64
N GLU A 15 16.46 -22.80 33.07
CA GLU A 15 16.26 -21.50 32.43
C GLU A 15 16.72 -21.50 30.96
N TYR A 16 15.95 -20.82 30.11
CA TYR A 16 16.28 -20.68 28.68
C TYR A 16 15.62 -19.46 28.05
N THR A 17 16.22 -18.92 26.99
CA THR A 17 15.60 -17.90 26.14
C THR A 17 14.81 -18.56 25.01
N ASP A 18 13.58 -18.11 24.76
CA ASP A 18 12.71 -18.63 23.70
C ASP A 18 13.16 -18.17 22.29
N SER A 19 12.36 -18.44 21.24
CA SER A 19 12.68 -17.97 19.87
C SER A 19 12.46 -16.47 19.68
N ASN A 20 11.64 -15.87 20.53
CA ASN A 20 11.18 -14.49 20.43
C ASN A 20 12.04 -13.57 21.31
N GLY A 21 13.04 -14.11 22.01
CA GLY A 21 13.94 -13.36 22.88
C GLY A 21 13.53 -13.31 24.35
N ASN A 22 12.40 -13.94 24.75
CA ASN A 22 11.94 -13.87 26.14
C ASN A 22 12.65 -14.90 27.01
N LEU A 23 13.08 -14.48 28.21
CA LEU A 23 13.68 -15.35 29.22
C LEU A 23 12.61 -16.18 29.95
N GLN A 24 12.77 -17.49 29.96
CA GLN A 24 11.90 -18.42 30.66
C GLN A 24 12.59 -18.91 31.93
N ARG A 25 11.99 -18.63 33.10
CA ARG A 25 12.56 -18.98 34.40
C ARG A 25 12.80 -20.49 34.56
N LYS A 26 13.77 -20.82 35.41
CA LYS A 26 13.97 -22.18 35.94
C LYS A 26 12.70 -22.63 36.68
N ARG A 27 12.36 -23.91 36.52
CA ARG A 27 11.30 -24.58 37.27
C ARG A 27 11.79 -24.87 38.69
N SER A 28 10.87 -24.85 39.64
CA SER A 28 11.17 -25.08 41.04
C SER A 28 9.96 -25.70 41.73
N LEU A 29 10.19 -26.69 42.60
CA LEU A 29 9.16 -27.23 43.46
C LEU A 29 8.51 -26.10 44.26
N LYS A 30 7.18 -26.03 44.24
CA LYS A 30 6.41 -25.15 45.10
C LYS A 30 5.70 -26.03 46.11
N TYR A 31 6.14 -25.98 47.35
CA TYR A 31 5.54 -26.72 48.44
C TYR A 31 5.09 -25.73 49.50
N ASP A 32 3.79 -25.70 49.77
CA ASP A 32 3.21 -24.91 50.83
C ASP A 32 2.93 -25.81 52.03
N THR A 33 3.64 -25.57 53.13
CA THR A 33 3.49 -26.32 54.39
C THR A 33 2.11 -26.15 55.01
N ASN A 34 1.41 -25.06 54.68
CA ASN A 34 0.09 -24.72 55.22
C ASN A 34 -1.04 -25.06 54.23
N HIS A 35 -0.76 -25.86 53.20
CA HIS A 35 -1.75 -26.20 52.19
C HIS A 35 -2.88 -27.05 52.79
N THR A 36 -4.04 -26.42 52.97
CA THR A 36 -5.27 -27.07 53.42
C THR A 36 -6.11 -27.48 52.21
N CYS A 37 -6.42 -28.78 52.11
CA CYS A 37 -7.33 -29.26 51.07
C CYS A 37 -8.11 -30.50 51.51
N ARG A 38 -9.23 -30.75 50.82
CA ARG A 38 -10.10 -31.93 51.03
C ARG A 38 -9.36 -33.28 50.99
N PHE A 39 -8.27 -33.36 50.22
CA PHE A 39 -7.50 -34.59 50.04
C PHE A 39 -6.28 -34.68 50.98
N LYS A 40 -6.15 -33.77 51.96
CA LYS A 40 -5.10 -33.80 52.99
C LYS A 40 -3.70 -34.04 52.41
N CYS A 41 -3.37 -33.38 51.30
CA CYS A 41 -2.17 -33.70 50.52
C CYS A 41 -0.86 -33.59 51.33
N CYS A 42 -0.76 -32.64 52.25
CA CYS A 42 0.41 -32.48 53.12
C CYS A 42 0.54 -33.56 54.22
N GLU A 43 -0.54 -34.27 54.56
CA GLU A 43 -0.45 -35.44 55.46
C GLU A 43 0.14 -36.64 54.69
N HIS A 44 -0.09 -36.71 53.37
CA HIS A 44 0.37 -37.80 52.54
C HIS A 44 1.78 -37.59 51.95
N PHE A 45 2.16 -36.36 51.63
CA PHE A 45 3.44 -36.04 50.99
C PHE A 45 4.22 -35.01 51.80
N SER A 46 5.43 -35.38 52.23
CA SER A 46 6.40 -34.44 52.80
C SER A 46 7.10 -33.64 51.70
N TYR A 47 7.82 -32.59 52.11
CA TYR A 47 8.66 -31.82 51.20
C TYR A 47 9.64 -32.71 50.44
N ASP A 48 10.33 -33.63 51.12
CA ASP A 48 11.30 -34.54 50.50
C ASP A 48 10.66 -35.51 49.50
N GLY A 49 9.47 -36.03 49.82
CA GLY A 49 8.71 -36.87 48.89
C GLY A 49 8.30 -36.10 47.63
N CYS A 50 7.84 -34.85 47.79
CA CYS A 50 7.54 -33.97 46.66
C CYS A 50 8.81 -33.61 45.86
N LEU A 51 9.94 -33.41 46.52
CA LEU A 51 11.22 -33.10 45.88
C LEU A 51 11.74 -34.27 45.06
N GLN A 52 11.59 -35.50 45.55
CA GLN A 52 11.92 -36.71 44.81
C GLN A 52 11.08 -36.79 43.53
N ILE A 53 9.76 -36.69 43.64
CA ILE A 53 8.83 -36.73 42.50
C ILE A 53 9.16 -35.61 41.49
N TYR A 54 9.40 -34.39 41.97
CA TYR A 54 9.78 -33.26 41.14
C TYR A 54 11.06 -33.54 40.36
N THR A 55 12.08 -34.05 41.05
CA THR A 55 13.41 -34.30 40.46
C THR A 55 13.30 -35.39 39.41
N GLU A 56 12.68 -36.53 39.75
CA GLU A 56 12.42 -37.63 38.82
C GLU A 56 11.67 -37.13 37.58
N PHE A 57 10.57 -36.39 37.75
CA PHE A 57 9.79 -35.86 36.64
C PHE A 57 10.60 -34.97 35.69
N TRP A 58 11.48 -34.11 36.19
CA TRP A 58 12.28 -33.23 35.35
C TRP A 58 13.49 -33.91 34.69
N THR A 59 13.85 -35.13 35.10
CA THR A 59 14.77 -35.98 34.33
C THR A 59 14.13 -36.57 33.07
N LEU A 60 12.81 -36.75 33.07
CA LEU A 60 12.08 -37.40 31.98
C LEU A 60 12.09 -36.58 30.68
N ASN A 61 12.20 -37.28 29.56
CA ASN A 61 11.97 -36.69 28.24
C ASN A 61 10.47 -36.48 27.94
N ASP A 62 10.14 -35.77 26.87
CA ASP A 62 8.73 -35.44 26.56
C ASP A 62 7.84 -36.68 26.35
N SER A 63 8.38 -37.80 25.85
CA SER A 63 7.62 -39.05 25.68
C SER A 63 7.35 -39.71 27.02
N GLN A 64 8.36 -39.80 27.88
CA GLN A 64 8.22 -40.34 29.24
C GLN A 64 7.27 -39.48 30.10
N LYS A 65 7.27 -38.15 29.92
CA LYS A 65 6.32 -37.25 30.59
C LYS A 65 4.87 -37.54 30.20
N LYS A 66 4.60 -37.96 28.96
CA LYS A 66 3.25 -38.38 28.54
C LYS A 66 2.82 -39.65 29.27
N ILE A 67 3.72 -40.63 29.41
CA ILE A 67 3.47 -41.86 30.18
C ILE A 67 3.17 -41.50 31.64
N PHE A 68 3.97 -40.60 32.23
CA PHE A 68 3.74 -40.09 33.57
C PHE A 68 2.34 -39.48 33.71
N TYR A 69 1.90 -38.63 32.78
CA TYR A 69 0.54 -38.05 32.82
C TYR A 69 -0.56 -39.09 32.65
N SER A 70 -0.36 -40.10 31.80
CA SER A 70 -1.30 -41.21 31.62
C SER A 70 -1.52 -41.98 32.92
N GLN A 71 -0.45 -42.22 33.68
CA GLN A 71 -0.49 -42.95 34.95
C GLN A 71 -1.01 -42.11 36.12
N THR A 72 -0.73 -40.80 36.12
CA THR A 72 -1.02 -39.92 37.26
C THR A 72 -2.27 -39.05 37.09
N THR A 73 -2.85 -39.00 35.89
CA THR A 73 -4.04 -38.17 35.63
C THR A 73 -5.12 -38.88 34.84
N SER A 74 -6.39 -38.64 35.16
CA SER A 74 -7.54 -39.15 34.39
C SER A 74 -8.53 -38.03 34.04
N LYS A 75 -9.18 -38.16 32.88
CA LYS A 75 -10.24 -37.26 32.41
C LYS A 75 -11.56 -38.02 32.46
N GLU A 76 -12.50 -37.52 33.27
CA GLU A 76 -13.80 -38.15 33.46
C GLU A 76 -14.93 -37.20 33.06
N ARG A 77 -16.02 -37.72 32.48
CA ARG A 77 -17.23 -36.93 32.25
C ARG A 77 -17.84 -36.56 33.60
N LYS A 78 -18.28 -35.31 33.74
CA LYS A 78 -18.97 -34.85 34.95
C LYS A 78 -20.29 -35.64 35.07
N ALA A 79 -20.51 -36.29 36.22
CA ALA A 79 -21.77 -36.95 36.51
C ALA A 79 -22.94 -35.95 36.44
N ARG A 80 -24.07 -36.38 35.85
CA ARG A 80 -25.26 -35.56 35.64
C ARG A 80 -25.76 -35.03 36.99
N THR A 81 -25.89 -33.71 37.13
CA THR A 81 -26.45 -33.11 38.36
C THR A 81 -27.96 -33.30 38.35
N ARG A 82 -28.57 -33.68 39.49
CA ARG A 82 -30.01 -33.92 39.66
C ARG A 82 -30.85 -32.62 39.66
N LEU A 83 -30.61 -31.72 38.71
CA LEU A 83 -31.48 -30.56 38.49
C LEU A 83 -32.12 -30.71 37.10
N PRO A 84 -33.37 -31.19 37.04
CA PRO A 84 -34.17 -31.08 35.82
C PRO A 84 -34.53 -29.59 35.65
N ASN A 85 -34.42 -29.06 34.43
CA ASN A 85 -34.83 -27.70 34.04
C ASN A 85 -33.94 -26.51 34.43
N THR A 86 -32.70 -26.50 33.96
CA THR A 86 -32.09 -25.24 33.54
C THR A 86 -31.51 -25.42 32.14
N GLU A 87 -31.94 -24.61 31.17
CA GLU A 87 -31.44 -24.56 29.78
C GLU A 87 -29.92 -24.27 29.68
N PHE A 88 -29.27 -24.02 30.80
CA PHE A 88 -27.83 -23.86 30.92
C PHE A 88 -27.13 -25.21 31.01
N THR A 89 -26.70 -25.75 29.86
CA THR A 89 -25.70 -26.81 29.83
C THR A 89 -24.43 -26.32 30.57
N SER A 90 -23.99 -27.05 31.60
CA SER A 90 -22.78 -26.73 32.34
C SER A 90 -21.59 -26.66 31.38
N ARG A 91 -20.98 -25.47 31.20
CA ARG A 91 -19.78 -25.25 30.37
C ARG A 91 -18.64 -26.24 30.67
N LYS A 92 -18.58 -26.78 31.90
CA LYS A 92 -17.64 -27.81 32.31
C LYS A 92 -18.22 -29.22 32.12
N GLN A 93 -17.89 -29.84 30.98
CA GLN A 93 -18.32 -31.20 30.62
C GLN A 93 -17.44 -32.30 31.25
N PHE A 94 -16.18 -31.99 31.55
CA PHE A 94 -15.19 -32.94 32.06
C PHE A 94 -14.55 -32.47 33.36
N THR A 95 -14.13 -33.42 34.19
CA THR A 95 -13.34 -33.20 35.40
C THR A 95 -12.04 -33.98 35.30
N TYR A 96 -10.94 -33.33 35.67
CA TYR A 96 -9.63 -33.96 35.74
C TYR A 96 -9.35 -34.46 37.14
N LYS A 97 -8.73 -35.63 37.18
CA LYS A 97 -8.35 -36.33 38.37
C LYS A 97 -6.80 -36.42 38.42
N TYR A 98 -6.20 -36.08 39.56
CA TYR A 98 -4.75 -36.01 39.78
C TYR A 98 -4.33 -36.96 40.91
N HIS A 99 -3.23 -37.67 40.69
CA HIS A 99 -2.64 -38.61 41.64
C HIS A 99 -1.12 -38.43 41.64
N LEU A 100 -0.46 -38.73 42.75
CA LEU A 100 0.99 -38.80 42.86
C LEU A 100 1.37 -40.16 43.45
N LYS A 101 2.50 -40.71 43.01
CA LYS A 101 2.96 -42.03 43.42
C LYS A 101 3.70 -41.93 44.77
N LYS A 102 3.36 -42.79 45.72
CA LYS A 102 4.07 -42.97 47.00
C LYS A 102 4.17 -44.46 47.29
N SER A 103 5.39 -44.99 47.44
CA SER A 103 5.63 -46.41 47.79
C SER A 103 4.78 -47.40 46.97
N ASP A 104 4.77 -47.23 45.65
CA ASP A 104 3.97 -47.98 44.66
C ASP A 104 2.47 -47.74 44.57
N GLU A 105 1.88 -46.93 45.45
CA GLU A 105 0.47 -46.56 45.36
C GLU A 105 0.26 -45.17 44.75
N ASN A 106 -0.82 -45.01 43.97
CA ASN A 106 -1.24 -43.71 43.43
C ASN A 106 -2.19 -43.02 44.41
N ILE A 107 -1.68 -42.07 45.18
CA ILE A 107 -2.46 -41.30 46.14
C ILE A 107 -3.14 -40.13 45.45
N ARG A 108 -4.43 -39.96 45.74
CA ARG A 108 -5.23 -38.87 45.22
C ARG A 108 -4.79 -37.51 45.78
N VAL A 109 -4.53 -36.55 44.90
CA VAL A 109 -4.18 -35.18 45.31
C VAL A 109 -5.09 -34.12 44.69
N CYS A 110 -5.09 -32.92 45.27
CA CYS A 110 -5.79 -31.78 44.69
C CYS A 110 -5.05 -31.27 43.44
N LYS A 111 -5.78 -30.55 42.58
CA LYS A 111 -5.23 -29.97 41.35
C LYS A 111 -4.04 -29.05 41.63
N GLN A 112 -4.19 -28.16 42.62
CA GLN A 112 -3.20 -27.14 42.93
C GLN A 112 -1.89 -27.79 43.37
N PHE A 113 -1.97 -28.73 44.33
CA PHE A 113 -0.83 -29.48 44.83
C PHE A 113 -0.05 -30.22 43.74
N TYR A 114 -0.75 -30.87 42.80
CA TYR A 114 -0.11 -31.54 41.68
C TYR A 114 0.64 -30.57 40.74
N LEU A 115 0.02 -29.44 40.41
CA LEU A 115 0.62 -28.43 39.53
C LEU A 115 1.81 -27.74 40.17
N ASP A 116 1.74 -27.50 41.49
CA ASP A 116 2.79 -26.86 42.28
C ASP A 116 3.97 -27.81 42.52
N THR A 117 3.69 -29.09 42.79
CA THR A 117 4.72 -30.13 42.95
C THR A 117 5.57 -30.26 41.69
N LEU A 118 4.96 -30.19 40.50
CA LEU A 118 5.67 -30.35 39.21
C LEU A 118 6.06 -29.02 38.54
N ASP A 119 5.55 -27.88 39.04
CA ASP A 119 5.63 -26.53 38.47
C ASP A 119 5.25 -26.46 36.97
N ILE A 120 4.12 -27.08 36.63
CA ILE A 120 3.56 -27.11 35.27
C ILE A 120 2.21 -26.39 35.20
N SER A 121 1.83 -25.94 34.01
CA SER A 121 0.50 -25.35 33.78
C SER A 121 -0.57 -26.42 33.55
N GLN A 122 -1.81 -26.12 33.94
CA GLN A 122 -2.96 -26.99 33.66
C GLN A 122 -3.12 -27.29 32.16
N THR A 123 -2.82 -26.32 31.29
CA THR A 123 -2.89 -26.45 29.84
C THR A 123 -2.08 -27.64 29.33
N ARG A 124 -0.95 -27.97 29.99
CA ARG A 124 -0.12 -29.12 29.62
C ARG A 124 -0.86 -30.45 29.76
N ILE A 125 -1.69 -30.56 30.79
CA ILE A 125 -2.48 -31.77 31.10
C ILE A 125 -3.74 -31.81 30.22
N GLN A 126 -4.40 -30.67 29.99
CA GLN A 126 -5.52 -30.58 29.05
C GLN A 126 -5.10 -31.01 27.64
N THR A 127 -4.01 -30.44 27.12
CA THR A 127 -3.46 -30.76 25.80
C THR A 127 -3.07 -32.24 25.68
N PHE A 128 -2.62 -32.86 26.78
CA PHE A 128 -2.33 -34.29 26.81
C PHE A 128 -3.61 -35.10 26.57
N HIS A 129 -4.65 -34.91 27.39
CA HIS A 129 -5.90 -35.66 27.26
C HIS A 129 -6.68 -35.36 25.97
N GLU A 130 -6.63 -34.14 25.44
CA GLU A 130 -7.24 -33.78 24.14
C GLU A 130 -6.59 -34.51 22.95
N LYS A 131 -5.30 -34.81 23.05
CA LYS A 131 -4.58 -35.58 22.02
C LYS A 131 -4.74 -37.08 22.22
N ASP A 132 -4.93 -37.51 23.46
CA ASP A 132 -5.16 -38.92 23.82
C ASP A 132 -6.50 -39.43 23.27
N GLU A 133 -7.56 -38.63 23.40
CA GLU A 133 -8.90 -38.92 22.85
C GLU A 133 -8.91 -39.13 21.32
N ARG A 134 -7.89 -38.67 20.61
CA ARG A 134 -7.72 -38.91 19.16
C ARG A 134 -7.05 -40.25 18.85
N GLY A 135 -7.01 -41.20 19.81
CA GLY A 135 -6.42 -42.54 19.67
C GLY A 135 -4.89 -42.55 19.53
N ASN A 136 -4.21 -41.47 19.95
CA ASN A 136 -2.81 -41.21 19.63
C ASN A 136 -1.87 -41.36 20.83
N ILE A 137 -2.04 -42.38 21.69
CA ILE A 137 -1.14 -42.64 22.83
C ILE A 137 0.35 -42.71 22.39
N ARG A 138 0.61 -43.09 21.12
CA ARG A 138 1.94 -43.24 20.51
C ARG A 138 2.33 -42.18 19.48
N TYR A 139 1.84 -40.94 19.52
CA TYR A 139 2.36 -39.92 18.58
C TYR A 139 3.79 -39.48 18.97
N SER A 140 4.75 -39.72 18.07
CA SER A 140 6.09 -39.13 18.11
C SER A 140 5.99 -37.60 17.90
N ASP A 141 6.93 -36.85 18.48
CA ASP A 141 7.00 -35.40 18.29
C ASP A 141 7.31 -35.08 16.82
N LYS A 142 6.27 -34.82 16.01
CA LYS A 142 6.40 -34.44 14.59
C LYS A 142 6.96 -33.01 14.40
N ARG A 143 7.27 -32.28 15.48
CA ARG A 143 7.85 -30.92 15.38
C ARG A 143 9.31 -31.03 14.92
N GLY A 144 9.63 -30.38 13.81
CA GLY A 144 10.96 -30.46 13.19
C GLY A 144 11.12 -31.65 12.24
N ALA A 145 10.12 -32.50 12.08
CA ALA A 145 10.03 -33.51 11.02
C ALA A 145 9.52 -32.92 9.69
N HIS A 146 9.64 -31.60 9.53
CA HIS A 146 9.62 -31.01 8.20
C HIS A 146 11.01 -31.21 7.64
N SER A 147 11.11 -31.79 6.44
CA SER A 147 12.33 -31.71 5.66
C SER A 147 12.62 -30.24 5.42
N CYS A 148 13.42 -29.65 6.31
CA CYS A 148 14.03 -28.37 6.07
C CYS A 148 15.09 -28.67 5.01
N LYS A 149 14.66 -28.76 3.75
CA LYS A 149 15.54 -28.42 2.64
C LYS A 149 15.85 -26.96 2.91
N ASN A 150 16.89 -26.69 3.70
CA ASN A 150 17.63 -25.46 3.57
C ASN A 150 18.05 -25.49 2.10
N ILE A 151 17.23 -24.90 1.23
CA ILE A 151 17.67 -24.53 -0.10
C ILE A 151 18.71 -23.47 0.22
N ILE A 152 19.95 -23.92 0.41
CA ILE A 152 21.10 -23.04 0.33
C ILE A 152 21.00 -22.58 -1.13
N ASN A 153 20.44 -21.39 -1.31
CA ASN A 153 20.39 -20.75 -2.62
C ASN A 153 21.85 -20.54 -3.00
N THR A 154 22.41 -21.45 -3.78
CA THR A 154 23.80 -21.40 -4.21
C THR A 154 23.98 -20.13 -5.05
N GLU A 155 25.07 -19.40 -4.86
CA GLU A 155 25.37 -18.18 -5.63
C GLU A 155 25.20 -18.36 -7.16
N PRO A 156 25.57 -19.51 -7.77
CA PRO A 156 25.25 -19.82 -9.16
C PRO A 156 23.78 -19.68 -9.54
N GLN A 157 22.85 -20.11 -8.68
CA GLN A 157 21.41 -20.03 -8.95
C GLN A 157 20.87 -18.60 -8.85
N LYS A 158 21.49 -17.77 -7.99
CA LYS A 158 21.17 -16.33 -7.90
C LYS A 158 21.67 -15.59 -9.14
N GLU A 159 22.78 -16.00 -9.73
CA GLU A 159 23.30 -15.38 -10.95
C GLU A 159 22.33 -15.54 -12.13
N ILE A 160 21.66 -16.69 -12.25
CA ILE A 160 20.62 -16.91 -13.26
C ILE A 160 19.48 -15.88 -13.11
N ILE A 161 19.08 -15.57 -11.87
CA ILE A 161 18.09 -14.53 -11.59
C ILE A 161 18.61 -13.15 -12.01
N ARG A 162 19.86 -12.81 -11.68
CA ARG A 162 20.46 -11.52 -12.05
C ARG A 162 20.51 -11.34 -13.56
N ASN A 163 20.94 -12.38 -14.29
CA ASN A 163 21.00 -12.37 -15.74
C ASN A 163 19.60 -12.24 -16.37
N HIS A 164 18.61 -12.95 -15.81
CA HIS A 164 17.22 -12.78 -16.23
C HIS A 164 16.71 -11.35 -16.01
N ILE A 165 16.99 -10.73 -14.86
CA ILE A 165 16.59 -9.33 -14.59
C ILE A 165 17.28 -8.36 -15.58
N LYS A 166 18.57 -8.56 -15.87
CA LYS A 166 19.34 -7.74 -16.82
C LYS A 166 18.88 -7.88 -18.27
N SER A 167 18.19 -8.97 -18.61
CA SER A 167 17.69 -9.19 -19.98
C SER A 167 16.53 -8.27 -20.37
N PHE A 168 15.85 -7.65 -19.39
CA PHE A 168 14.76 -6.74 -19.69
C PHE A 168 15.30 -5.35 -20.11
N PRO A 169 14.77 -4.76 -21.20
CA PRO A 169 15.15 -3.42 -21.59
C PRO A 169 14.71 -2.41 -20.52
N THR A 170 15.62 -1.56 -20.07
CA THR A 170 15.34 -0.48 -19.11
C THR A 170 15.41 0.88 -19.80
N ILE A 171 14.54 1.78 -19.37
CA ILE A 171 14.47 3.15 -19.84
C ILE A 171 15.14 4.05 -18.79
N PRO A 172 16.13 4.88 -19.15
CA PRO A 172 16.73 5.84 -18.22
C PRO A 172 15.69 6.89 -17.77
N SER A 173 15.87 7.46 -16.58
CA SER A 173 14.95 8.49 -16.07
C SER A 173 15.10 9.83 -16.80
N HIS A 174 14.67 9.90 -18.05
CA HIS A 174 14.71 11.11 -18.85
C HIS A 174 13.66 12.16 -18.40
N TYR A 175 12.81 11.83 -17.41
CA TYR A 175 11.66 12.65 -16.99
C TYR A 175 11.47 12.77 -15.46
N CYS A 176 12.46 12.36 -14.65
CA CYS A 176 12.45 12.54 -13.19
C CYS A 176 13.58 13.50 -12.80
N ARG A 177 13.32 14.30 -11.76
CA ARG A 177 14.19 15.32 -11.13
C ARG A 177 15.69 15.03 -11.33
N ALA A 178 16.45 16.07 -11.69
CA ALA A 178 17.85 16.07 -12.15
C ALA A 178 18.89 15.20 -11.41
N ASN A 179 18.57 14.59 -10.27
CA ASN A 179 19.52 13.89 -9.39
C ASN A 179 19.27 12.38 -9.23
N SER A 180 18.35 11.74 -9.98
CA SER A 180 18.08 10.30 -9.84
C SER A 180 18.81 9.46 -10.90
N LYS A 181 19.63 8.49 -10.46
CA LYS A 181 20.24 7.45 -11.32
C LYS A 181 19.33 6.21 -11.55
N ARG A 182 18.06 6.26 -11.12
CA ARG A 182 17.13 5.12 -11.17
C ARG A 182 16.68 4.82 -12.60
N GLN A 183 16.66 3.54 -12.99
CA GLN A 183 16.14 3.07 -14.28
C GLN A 183 14.72 2.52 -14.15
N TYR A 184 13.97 2.47 -15.25
CA TYR A 184 12.57 2.04 -15.24
C TYR A 184 12.27 0.94 -16.28
N LEU A 185 11.49 -0.07 -15.86
CA LEU A 185 10.94 -1.12 -16.72
C LEU A 185 9.58 -0.72 -17.30
N GLU A 186 9.16 -1.38 -18.38
CA GLU A 186 7.92 -1.10 -19.10
C GLU A 186 6.66 -1.03 -18.20
N PRO A 187 5.73 -0.09 -18.47
CA PRO A 187 4.41 -0.07 -17.86
C PRO A 187 3.62 -1.35 -18.09
N GLY A 188 3.33 -2.09 -17.03
CA GLY A 188 2.55 -3.34 -17.09
C GLY A 188 3.36 -4.59 -16.82
N LEU A 189 4.69 -4.47 -16.82
CA LEU A 189 5.57 -5.47 -16.21
C LEU A 189 5.46 -5.37 -14.68
N THR A 190 5.50 -6.50 -13.99
CA THR A 190 5.50 -6.57 -12.53
C THR A 190 6.51 -7.62 -12.09
N VAL A 191 7.01 -7.54 -10.85
CA VAL A 191 7.92 -8.57 -10.30
C VAL A 191 7.30 -9.96 -10.42
N GLN A 192 5.99 -10.08 -10.25
CA GLN A 192 5.28 -11.35 -10.41
C GLN A 192 5.33 -11.87 -11.85
N LYS A 193 5.07 -11.01 -12.84
CA LYS A 193 5.15 -11.37 -14.26
C LYS A 193 6.58 -11.73 -14.67
N MET A 194 7.57 -10.94 -14.23
CA MET A 194 8.99 -11.22 -14.46
C MET A 194 9.37 -12.57 -13.84
N TYR A 195 8.88 -12.88 -12.64
CA TYR A 195 9.13 -14.18 -12.03
C TYR A 195 8.52 -15.34 -12.82
N ASN A 196 7.31 -15.18 -13.35
CA ASN A 196 6.70 -16.21 -14.20
C ASN A 196 7.54 -16.45 -15.47
N LEU A 197 8.01 -15.38 -16.13
CA LEU A 197 8.93 -15.50 -17.27
C LEU A 197 10.26 -16.18 -16.90
N TYR A 198 10.79 -15.88 -15.71
CA TYR A 198 11.97 -16.56 -15.18
C TYR A 198 11.73 -18.06 -15.00
N VAL A 199 10.57 -18.43 -14.44
CA VAL A 199 10.18 -19.85 -14.27
C VAL A 199 10.06 -20.53 -15.62
N ASP A 200 9.47 -19.88 -16.61
CA ASP A 200 9.34 -20.42 -17.97
C ASP A 200 10.71 -20.60 -18.65
N ASN A 201 11.63 -19.64 -18.49
CA ASN A 201 13.01 -19.77 -18.96
C ASN A 201 13.73 -20.94 -18.28
N CYS A 202 13.64 -21.02 -16.95
CA CYS A 202 14.22 -22.13 -16.19
C CYS A 202 13.65 -23.49 -16.61
N ASN A 203 12.36 -23.58 -16.88
CA ASN A 203 11.75 -24.83 -17.35
C ASN A 203 12.25 -25.23 -18.74
N ARG A 204 12.51 -24.27 -19.64
CA ARG A 204 13.10 -24.52 -20.97
C ARG A 204 14.55 -24.99 -20.89
N ASP A 205 15.32 -24.43 -19.96
CA ASP A 205 16.73 -24.78 -19.77
C ASP A 205 16.92 -26.00 -18.85
N GLU A 206 15.83 -26.68 -18.45
CA GLU A 206 15.80 -27.79 -17.48
C GLU A 206 16.41 -27.45 -16.11
N ILE A 207 16.43 -26.16 -15.75
CA ILE A 207 16.93 -25.66 -14.48
C ILE A 207 15.77 -25.54 -13.48
N LYS A 208 16.00 -25.97 -12.25
CA LYS A 208 15.01 -25.79 -11.19
C LYS A 208 14.93 -24.32 -10.74
N PRO A 209 13.78 -23.64 -10.88
CA PRO A 209 13.66 -22.24 -10.49
C PRO A 209 13.67 -22.06 -8.97
N LEU A 210 14.30 -20.97 -8.52
CA LEU A 210 14.21 -20.51 -7.14
C LEU A 210 12.84 -19.89 -6.83
N LYS A 211 12.54 -19.70 -5.55
CA LYS A 211 11.25 -19.17 -5.09
C LYS A 211 11.12 -17.67 -5.35
N LEU A 212 9.89 -17.22 -5.59
CA LEU A 212 9.54 -15.81 -5.82
C LEU A 212 10.13 -14.83 -4.81
N TYR A 213 10.18 -15.18 -3.51
CA TYR A 213 10.72 -14.27 -2.50
C TYR A 213 12.21 -13.98 -2.76
N VAL A 214 13.00 -14.98 -3.18
CA VAL A 214 14.43 -14.81 -3.50
C VAL A 214 14.58 -13.91 -4.71
N TYR A 215 13.76 -14.13 -5.73
CA TYR A 215 13.72 -13.28 -6.93
C TYR A 215 13.41 -11.82 -6.57
N ARG A 216 12.43 -11.62 -5.68
CA ARG A 216 12.01 -10.29 -5.21
C ARG A 216 13.08 -9.61 -4.35
N ASP A 217 13.78 -10.36 -3.51
CA ASP A 217 14.87 -9.84 -2.69
C ASP A 217 16.04 -9.37 -3.57
N ILE A 218 16.46 -10.19 -4.54
CA ILE A 218 17.49 -9.81 -5.52
C ILE A 218 17.07 -8.55 -6.29
N PHE A 219 15.84 -8.52 -6.81
CA PHE A 219 15.32 -7.37 -7.55
C PHE A 219 15.32 -6.07 -6.72
N ASN A 220 14.94 -6.13 -5.44
CA ASN A 220 14.83 -4.93 -4.60
C ASN A 220 16.15 -4.48 -3.96
N LEU A 221 17.05 -5.42 -3.64
CA LEU A 221 18.28 -5.14 -2.90
C LEU A 221 19.47 -4.89 -3.83
N GLU A 222 19.53 -5.57 -4.98
CA GLU A 222 20.69 -5.49 -5.88
C GLU A 222 20.47 -4.55 -7.07
N PHE A 223 19.22 -4.24 -7.44
CA PHE A 223 18.90 -3.42 -8.61
C PHE A 223 18.21 -2.11 -8.24
N ASN A 224 18.74 -0.99 -8.74
CA ASN A 224 18.09 0.33 -8.65
C ASN A 224 17.12 0.55 -9.81
N ILE A 225 16.15 -0.36 -9.95
CA ILE A 225 15.16 -0.38 -11.04
C ILE A 225 13.76 -0.17 -10.45
N GLY A 226 12.91 0.59 -11.14
CA GLY A 226 11.49 0.77 -10.82
C GLY A 226 10.59 0.32 -11.96
N PHE A 227 9.30 0.19 -11.72
CA PHE A 227 8.31 0.03 -12.80
C PHE A 227 7.90 1.40 -13.29
N HIS A 228 7.93 1.63 -14.60
CA HIS A 228 7.49 2.88 -15.19
C HIS A 228 5.98 3.01 -14.98
N VAL A 229 5.58 4.01 -14.22
CA VAL A 229 4.19 4.44 -14.17
C VAL A 229 4.03 5.44 -15.33
N PRO A 230 3.21 5.14 -16.36
CA PRO A 230 2.91 6.13 -17.38
C PRO A 230 2.42 7.38 -16.69
N LYS A 231 3.08 8.52 -16.93
CA LYS A 231 2.44 9.79 -16.65
C LYS A 231 1.23 9.84 -17.58
N LYS A 232 0.05 10.00 -17.00
CA LYS A 232 -1.08 10.60 -17.72
C LYS A 232 -0.59 12.00 -18.10
N ASP A 233 -0.83 12.43 -19.33
CA ASP A 233 -0.33 13.68 -19.93
C ASP A 233 1.04 13.54 -20.61
N LYS A 234 1.16 12.59 -21.53
CA LYS A 234 2.14 12.71 -22.62
C LYS A 234 1.46 13.45 -23.76
N CYS A 235 2.11 14.49 -24.28
CA CYS A 235 1.60 15.15 -25.48
C CYS A 235 1.77 14.18 -26.66
N ASP A 236 0.67 13.85 -27.32
CA ASP A 236 0.63 12.91 -28.45
C ASP A 236 1.64 13.29 -29.54
N THR A 237 1.81 14.59 -29.76
CA THR A 237 2.82 15.15 -30.67
C THR A 237 4.25 14.79 -30.22
N CYS A 238 4.57 14.91 -28.92
CA CYS A 238 5.87 14.49 -28.38
C CYS A 238 6.13 13.02 -28.64
N GLU A 239 5.14 12.18 -28.34
CA GLU A 239 5.29 10.72 -28.37
C GLU A 239 5.43 10.23 -29.81
N LYS A 240 4.64 10.81 -30.73
CA LYS A 240 4.77 10.61 -32.18
C LYS A 240 6.18 10.96 -32.66
N TYR A 241 6.75 12.10 -32.27
CA TYR A 241 8.09 12.50 -32.68
C TYR A 241 9.19 11.62 -32.07
N ILE A 242 9.07 11.22 -30.80
CA ILE A 242 10.01 10.30 -30.14
C ILE A 242 10.06 8.95 -30.88
N ILE A 243 8.89 8.41 -31.25
CA ILE A 243 8.77 7.16 -32.02
C ILE A 243 9.44 7.32 -33.39
N LEU A 244 9.21 8.44 -34.08
CA LEU A 244 9.82 8.72 -35.39
C LEU A 244 11.35 8.86 -35.32
N THR A 245 11.90 9.52 -34.29
CA THR A 245 13.36 9.62 -34.10
C THR A 245 14.04 8.31 -33.68
N SER A 246 13.26 7.33 -33.21
CA SER A 246 13.78 6.02 -32.81
C SER A 246 13.91 5.04 -33.98
N GLN A 247 13.42 5.42 -35.17
CA GLN A 247 13.54 4.63 -36.41
C GLN A 247 14.68 5.18 -37.28
N PRO A 248 15.49 4.31 -37.93
CA PRO A 248 16.69 4.72 -38.67
C PRO A 248 16.42 5.46 -40.00
N ASN A 249 15.17 5.56 -40.46
CA ASN A 249 14.80 6.24 -41.71
C ASN A 249 13.94 7.49 -41.40
N VAL A 250 14.60 8.62 -41.15
CA VAL A 250 13.93 9.91 -40.96
C VAL A 250 14.02 10.71 -42.27
N ASN A 251 12.90 10.86 -42.98
CA ASN A 251 12.81 11.75 -44.15
C ASN A 251 13.14 13.22 -43.77
N GLU A 252 13.75 13.99 -44.66
CA GLU A 252 14.17 15.39 -44.41
C GLU A 252 13.03 16.32 -43.93
N ILE A 253 11.80 16.10 -44.42
CA ILE A 253 10.58 16.83 -44.01
C ILE A 253 10.26 16.61 -42.51
N ASN A 254 10.55 15.41 -41.98
CA ASN A 254 10.34 15.11 -40.55
C ASN A 254 11.41 15.77 -39.67
N ALA A 255 12.62 15.96 -40.20
CA ALA A 255 13.72 16.59 -39.46
C ALA A 255 13.53 18.10 -39.27
N GLN A 256 12.96 18.80 -40.25
CA GLN A 256 12.63 20.22 -40.10
C GLN A 256 11.49 20.43 -39.11
N THR A 257 10.38 19.70 -39.27
CA THR A 257 9.22 19.80 -38.37
C THR A 257 9.60 19.44 -36.92
N LEU A 258 10.51 18.48 -36.73
CA LEU A 258 11.06 18.14 -35.42
C LEU A 258 11.90 19.27 -34.83
N ARG A 259 12.74 19.94 -35.64
CA ARG A 259 13.52 21.10 -35.20
C ARG A 259 12.62 22.24 -34.77
N ASP A 260 11.61 22.57 -35.57
CA ASP A 260 10.65 23.63 -35.25
C ASP A 260 9.88 23.32 -33.97
N TYR A 261 9.51 22.05 -33.77
CA TYR A 261 8.88 21.57 -32.55
C TYR A 261 9.80 21.63 -31.32
N LEU A 262 11.09 21.26 -31.46
CA LEU A 262 12.08 21.37 -30.37
C LEU A 262 12.35 22.84 -30.01
N ASN A 263 12.40 23.72 -31.01
CA ASN A 263 12.54 25.16 -30.83
C ASN A 263 11.32 25.74 -30.09
N LEU A 264 10.09 25.42 -30.52
CA LEU A 264 8.87 25.87 -29.85
C LEU A 264 8.82 25.42 -28.38
N LYS A 265 9.25 24.18 -28.11
CA LYS A 265 9.36 23.65 -26.74
C LYS A 265 10.38 24.41 -25.90
N GLN A 266 11.50 24.80 -26.50
CA GLN A 266 12.55 25.58 -25.84
C GLN A 266 12.10 27.03 -25.60
N GLU A 267 11.43 27.65 -26.58
CA GLU A 267 10.83 28.98 -26.48
C GLU A 267 9.80 29.06 -25.34
N THR A 268 8.85 28.12 -25.29
CA THR A 268 7.83 28.03 -24.22
C THR A 268 8.47 27.91 -22.84
N LYS A 269 9.63 27.21 -22.74
CA LYS A 269 10.36 27.06 -21.49
C LYS A 269 11.07 28.36 -21.09
N ILE A 270 11.68 29.05 -22.05
CA ILE A 270 12.35 30.35 -21.83
C ILE A 270 11.33 31.40 -21.40
N GLU A 271 10.18 31.48 -22.07
CA GLU A 271 9.09 32.39 -21.72
C GLU A 271 8.60 32.14 -20.29
N ARG A 272 8.35 30.88 -19.93
CA ARG A 272 7.98 30.50 -18.56
C ARG A 272 9.01 30.93 -17.52
N ASP A 273 10.29 30.69 -17.79
CA ASP A 273 11.37 31.07 -16.88
C ASP A 273 11.50 32.61 -16.79
N THR A 274 11.17 33.31 -17.87
CA THR A 274 11.09 34.79 -17.92
C THR A 274 9.93 35.30 -17.06
N ASP A 275 8.73 34.73 -17.20
CA ASP A 275 7.55 35.10 -16.40
C ASP A 275 7.69 34.77 -14.91
N ARG A 276 8.43 33.71 -14.58
CA ARG A 276 8.75 33.38 -13.18
C ARG A 276 9.72 34.35 -12.52
N ASN A 277 10.61 34.94 -13.31
CA ASN A 277 11.66 35.84 -12.85
C ASN A 277 11.33 37.33 -13.07
N ARG A 278 10.16 37.63 -13.65
CA ARG A 278 9.62 38.99 -13.79
C ARG A 278 9.48 39.67 -12.43
N LYS A 279 9.93 40.92 -12.34
CA LYS A 279 9.88 41.78 -11.13
C LYS A 279 9.07 43.07 -11.34
N ASP A 280 8.54 43.25 -12.54
CA ASP A 280 7.66 44.35 -12.94
C ASP A 280 6.27 44.21 -12.31
N ASN A 281 5.52 45.32 -12.25
CA ASN A 281 4.17 45.37 -11.67
C ASN A 281 3.10 44.71 -12.58
N SER A 282 3.50 43.77 -13.43
CA SER A 282 2.65 43.04 -14.36
C SER A 282 2.20 41.73 -13.73
N VAL A 283 0.93 41.35 -13.94
CA VAL A 283 0.36 40.11 -13.42
C VAL A 283 0.07 39.19 -14.60
N VAL A 284 0.69 38.01 -14.60
CA VAL A 284 0.44 36.98 -15.60
C VAL A 284 -0.59 36.00 -15.02
N VAL A 285 -1.69 35.81 -15.74
CA VAL A 285 -2.74 34.87 -15.36
C VAL A 285 -2.88 33.82 -16.46
N CYS A 286 -2.51 32.58 -16.15
CA CYS A 286 -2.69 31.44 -17.05
C CYS A 286 -3.94 30.68 -16.65
N PHE A 287 -4.86 30.45 -17.57
CA PHE A 287 -6.11 29.72 -17.32
C PHE A 287 -6.22 28.49 -18.22
N ASP A 288 -6.70 27.39 -17.65
CA ASP A 288 -7.02 26.18 -18.39
C ASP A 288 -8.25 25.47 -17.81
N MET A 289 -9.01 24.82 -18.68
CA MET A 289 -10.23 24.11 -18.32
C MET A 289 -9.94 22.63 -18.16
N GLN A 290 -10.17 22.11 -16.96
CA GLN A 290 -10.02 20.68 -16.70
C GLN A 290 -11.06 19.87 -17.46
N ASN A 291 -10.70 18.65 -17.86
CA ASN A 291 -11.63 17.66 -18.38
C ASN A 291 -12.88 17.51 -17.49
N VAL A 292 -14.04 17.38 -18.12
CA VAL A 292 -15.34 17.32 -17.44
C VAL A 292 -15.35 16.17 -16.43
N MET A 293 -15.58 16.50 -15.17
CA MET A 293 -15.71 15.52 -14.08
C MET A 293 -17.15 15.05 -13.97
N THR A 294 -17.36 13.82 -13.51
CA THR A 294 -18.70 13.27 -13.28
C THR A 294 -18.90 12.87 -11.83
N CYS A 295 -20.07 13.19 -11.29
CA CYS A 295 -20.48 12.85 -9.92
C CYS A 295 -21.89 12.21 -9.94
N PRO A 296 -22.17 11.09 -9.26
CA PRO A 296 -21.29 10.40 -8.33
C PRO A 296 -20.20 9.54 -8.99
N ARG A 297 -19.04 9.48 -8.34
CA ARG A 297 -17.86 8.69 -8.73
C ARG A 297 -17.54 7.70 -7.59
N ALA A 298 -17.76 6.41 -7.85
CA ALA A 298 -17.46 5.32 -6.94
C ALA A 298 -17.09 4.04 -7.73
N SER A 299 -16.33 3.13 -7.13
CA SER A 299 -15.87 1.87 -7.73
C SER A 299 -16.93 0.75 -7.71
N VAL A 300 -18.17 1.06 -7.33
CA VAL A 300 -19.24 0.09 -7.12
C VAL A 300 -20.14 -0.03 -8.36
N SER A 301 -20.44 -1.26 -8.79
CA SER A 301 -21.18 -1.59 -10.02
C SER A 301 -22.54 -0.87 -10.17
N ASN A 302 -23.26 -0.62 -9.08
CA ASN A 302 -24.57 0.03 -9.11
C ASN A 302 -24.53 1.53 -9.50
N PHE A 303 -23.35 2.16 -9.50
CA PHE A 303 -23.18 3.58 -9.87
C PHE A 303 -23.06 3.79 -11.39
N PHE A 304 -22.88 2.72 -12.17
CA PHE A 304 -22.84 2.80 -13.64
C PHE A 304 -24.21 3.13 -14.24
N TYR A 305 -25.30 2.75 -13.57
CA TYR A 305 -26.67 2.90 -14.06
C TYR A 305 -27.38 4.18 -13.58
N LYS A 306 -26.69 5.05 -12.84
CA LYS A 306 -27.27 6.31 -12.32
C LYS A 306 -26.85 7.49 -13.19
N ARG A 307 -27.78 8.44 -13.39
CA ARG A 307 -27.49 9.73 -14.06
C ARG A 307 -26.38 10.45 -13.28
N LYS A 308 -25.29 10.78 -13.98
CA LYS A 308 -24.15 11.50 -13.42
C LYS A 308 -24.28 12.99 -13.76
N LEU A 309 -24.00 13.84 -12.77
CA LEU A 309 -23.88 15.28 -12.92
C LEU A 309 -22.52 15.61 -13.52
N SER A 310 -22.52 16.46 -14.54
CA SER A 310 -21.29 17.03 -15.10
C SER A 310 -20.82 18.18 -14.23
N VAL A 311 -19.57 18.12 -13.80
CA VAL A 311 -18.92 19.15 -13.02
C VAL A 311 -17.75 19.71 -13.82
N PHE A 312 -17.76 21.02 -14.00
CA PHE A 312 -16.73 21.76 -14.70
C PHE A 312 -15.79 22.43 -13.69
N ASN A 313 -14.50 22.45 -14.00
CA ASN A 313 -13.50 23.13 -13.20
C ASN A 313 -12.60 23.97 -14.11
N LEU A 314 -12.67 25.28 -13.97
CA LEU A 314 -11.76 26.22 -14.62
C LEU A 314 -10.67 26.61 -13.61
N THR A 315 -9.41 26.41 -13.98
CA THR A 315 -8.29 26.72 -13.11
C THR A 315 -7.52 27.90 -13.68
N ALA A 316 -7.30 28.93 -12.87
CA ALA A 316 -6.46 30.08 -13.21
C ALA A 316 -5.30 30.16 -12.21
N HIS A 317 -4.07 30.22 -12.71
CA HIS A 317 -2.88 30.48 -11.90
C HIS A 317 -2.44 31.92 -12.06
N CYS A 318 -2.30 32.64 -10.95
CA CYS A 318 -1.84 34.02 -10.92
C CYS A 318 -0.37 34.06 -10.48
N SER A 319 0.51 34.59 -11.34
CA SER A 319 1.96 34.64 -11.10
C SER A 319 2.32 35.56 -9.92
N TYR A 320 1.56 36.63 -9.71
CA TYR A 320 1.82 37.65 -8.68
C TYR A 320 1.77 37.08 -7.26
N ASN A 321 0.68 36.37 -6.92
CA ASN A 321 0.51 35.78 -5.59
C ASN A 321 0.90 34.29 -5.55
N LYS A 322 1.25 33.70 -6.70
CA LYS A 322 1.57 32.27 -6.86
C LYS A 322 0.43 31.37 -6.38
N VAL A 323 -0.81 31.83 -6.54
CA VAL A 323 -2.03 31.13 -6.13
C VAL A 323 -2.77 30.61 -7.36
N ALA A 324 -3.20 29.36 -7.28
CA ALA A 324 -4.15 28.77 -8.22
C ALA A 324 -5.59 28.94 -7.70
N TYR A 325 -6.46 29.44 -8.55
CA TYR A 325 -7.89 29.61 -8.32
C TYR A 325 -8.66 28.58 -9.12
N ASN A 326 -9.51 27.79 -8.46
CA ASN A 326 -10.37 26.81 -9.12
C ASN A 326 -11.82 27.26 -9.02
N ALA A 327 -12.43 27.56 -10.15
CA ALA A 327 -13.84 27.93 -10.26
C ALA A 327 -14.65 26.71 -10.70
N ILE A 328 -15.62 26.30 -9.87
CA ILE A 328 -16.38 25.06 -10.06
C ILE A 328 -17.87 25.34 -10.22
N TRP A 329 -18.49 24.70 -11.20
CA TRP A 329 -19.94 24.74 -11.42
C TRP A 329 -20.46 23.42 -12.00
N THR A 330 -21.78 23.21 -11.92
CA THR A 330 -22.47 21.99 -12.39
C THR A 330 -23.50 22.31 -13.46
N ASP A 331 -23.75 21.35 -14.36
CA ASP A 331 -24.77 21.43 -15.41
C ASP A 331 -26.17 21.86 -14.89
N ASN A 332 -26.62 21.35 -13.74
CA ASN A 332 -27.91 21.69 -13.15
C ASN A 332 -28.05 23.16 -12.70
N MET A 333 -26.97 23.95 -12.68
CA MET A 333 -27.05 25.39 -12.34
C MET A 333 -27.39 26.26 -13.55
N MET A 334 -27.41 25.72 -14.77
CA MET A 334 -27.61 26.48 -16.01
C MET A 334 -28.58 25.73 -16.93
N GLY A 335 -29.86 26.11 -16.92
CA GLY A 335 -30.91 25.48 -17.73
C GLY A 335 -30.89 25.86 -19.22
N LEU A 336 -29.78 25.70 -19.93
CA LEU A 336 -29.67 25.97 -21.38
C LEU A 336 -28.73 24.97 -22.08
N ILE A 337 -29.00 24.68 -23.36
CA ILE A 337 -28.15 23.88 -24.26
C ILE A 337 -26.89 24.69 -24.58
N ILE A 338 -25.71 24.06 -24.47
CA ILE A 338 -24.41 24.68 -24.74
C ILE A 338 -23.61 23.81 -25.72
N GLU A 339 -23.20 24.38 -26.85
CA GLU A 339 -22.14 23.83 -27.71
C GLU A 339 -20.78 24.39 -27.28
N HIS A 340 -19.81 23.50 -27.05
CA HIS A 340 -18.43 23.86 -26.71
C HIS A 340 -17.49 23.54 -27.88
N LYS A 341 -16.58 24.47 -28.17
CA LYS A 341 -15.44 24.29 -29.09
C LYS A 341 -14.14 24.43 -28.29
N PHE A 342 -13.21 23.50 -28.52
CA PHE A 342 -11.95 23.38 -27.80
C PHE A 342 -10.76 23.87 -28.63
N GLY A 343 -9.69 24.28 -27.93
CA GLY A 343 -8.41 24.67 -28.51
C GLY A 343 -7.59 23.47 -29.01
N THR A 344 -6.73 23.72 -30.00
CA THR A 344 -5.93 22.70 -30.70
C THR A 344 -4.73 22.20 -29.88
N PRO A 345 -4.30 20.93 -30.05
CA PRO A 345 -3.23 20.31 -29.25
C PRO A 345 -1.82 20.83 -29.62
N GLY A 346 -1.04 21.21 -28.61
CA GLY A 346 0.35 21.68 -28.75
C GLY A 346 0.91 22.18 -27.42
N HIS A 347 2.24 22.30 -27.29
CA HIS A 347 2.91 22.70 -26.04
C HIS A 347 2.32 23.99 -25.47
N SER A 348 1.60 23.88 -24.36
CA SER A 348 1.05 25.04 -23.67
C SER A 348 2.01 25.50 -22.57
N SER A 349 2.05 26.81 -22.33
CA SER A 349 2.73 27.45 -21.20
C SER A 349 2.06 27.13 -19.84
N ILE A 350 1.05 26.24 -19.83
CA ILE A 350 0.09 26.04 -18.74
C ILE A 350 0.47 24.86 -17.81
N GLN A 351 1.75 24.47 -17.79
CA GLN A 351 2.28 23.35 -16.99
C GLN A 351 2.04 23.48 -15.47
N GLU A 352 1.80 24.68 -14.97
CA GLU A 352 1.47 24.91 -13.56
C GLU A 352 0.02 24.56 -13.24
N VAL A 353 -0.90 24.78 -14.18
CA VAL A 353 -2.29 24.34 -14.08
C VAL A 353 -2.38 22.84 -14.31
N ASP A 354 -1.63 22.28 -15.28
CA ASP A 354 -1.54 20.83 -15.49
C ASP A 354 -1.06 20.11 -14.22
N ASN A 355 -0.08 20.70 -13.52
CA ASN A 355 0.39 20.17 -12.24
C ASN A 355 -0.72 20.22 -11.18
N VAL A 356 -1.53 21.28 -11.12
CA VAL A 356 -2.68 21.37 -10.21
C VAL A 356 -3.74 20.34 -10.58
N HIS A 357 -4.08 20.17 -11.86
CA HIS A 357 -5.00 19.15 -12.36
C HIS A 357 -4.51 17.74 -12.00
N SER A 358 -3.22 17.45 -12.17
CA SER A 358 -2.63 16.15 -11.78
C SER A 358 -2.78 15.85 -10.28
N HIS A 359 -2.66 16.86 -9.41
CA HIS A 359 -2.89 16.68 -7.97
C HIS A 359 -4.37 16.48 -7.64
N ILE A 360 -5.26 17.22 -8.32
CA ILE A 360 -6.71 17.05 -8.20
C ILE A 360 -7.08 15.63 -8.62
N GLU A 361 -6.65 15.17 -9.79
CA GLU A 361 -6.95 13.84 -10.31
C GLU A 361 -6.47 12.71 -9.40
N LYS A 362 -5.26 12.84 -8.83
CA LYS A 362 -4.75 11.86 -7.85
C LYS A 362 -5.66 11.76 -6.62
N ALA A 363 -6.16 12.89 -6.12
CA ALA A 363 -7.08 12.90 -4.99
C ALA A 363 -8.44 12.31 -5.36
N LEU A 364 -8.96 12.62 -6.55
CA LEU A 364 -10.20 12.03 -7.08
C LEU A 364 -10.07 10.53 -7.38
N GLY A 365 -8.86 10.04 -7.60
CA GLY A 365 -8.59 8.61 -7.87
C GLY A 365 -8.77 7.72 -6.64
N VAL A 366 -8.66 8.26 -5.43
CA VAL A 366 -8.76 7.52 -4.16
C VAL A 366 -10.04 7.86 -3.39
N ALA A 367 -10.69 8.97 -3.71
CA ALA A 367 -11.88 9.45 -3.01
C ALA A 367 -13.19 8.98 -3.66
N GLU A 368 -14.13 8.50 -2.85
CA GLU A 368 -15.51 8.29 -3.26
C GLU A 368 -16.30 9.61 -3.15
N ILE A 369 -16.97 10.01 -4.25
CA ILE A 369 -17.62 11.32 -4.35
C ILE A 369 -19.08 11.12 -4.71
N TYR A 370 -19.96 11.49 -3.79
CA TYR A 370 -21.40 11.29 -3.92
C TYR A 370 -22.19 12.57 -4.19
N SER A 371 -21.58 13.75 -3.99
CA SER A 371 -22.23 15.04 -4.20
C SER A 371 -21.24 16.13 -4.61
N PRO A 372 -21.68 17.24 -5.23
CA PRO A 372 -20.85 18.41 -5.50
C PRO A 372 -20.20 18.99 -4.22
N ILE A 373 -20.89 18.92 -3.08
CA ILE A 373 -20.35 19.34 -1.78
C ILE A 373 -19.22 18.40 -1.33
N SER A 374 -19.36 17.09 -1.54
CA SER A 374 -18.30 16.12 -1.28
C SER A 374 -17.08 16.36 -2.17
N LEU A 375 -17.28 16.75 -3.43
CA LEU A 375 -16.20 17.13 -4.34
C LEU A 375 -15.45 18.36 -3.83
N VAL A 376 -16.15 19.42 -3.42
CA VAL A 376 -15.52 20.61 -2.83
C VAL A 376 -14.70 20.25 -1.60
N ARG A 377 -15.21 19.36 -0.72
CA ARG A 377 -14.47 18.88 0.46
C ARG A 377 -13.20 18.11 0.10
N VAL A 378 -13.23 17.32 -0.97
CA VAL A 378 -12.04 16.61 -1.47
C VAL A 378 -11.05 17.61 -2.04
N LEU A 379 -11.51 18.59 -2.83
CA LEU A 379 -10.68 19.63 -3.42
C LEU A 379 -9.98 20.50 -2.36
N LEU A 380 -10.68 20.88 -1.29
CA LEU A 380 -10.09 21.60 -0.16
C LEU A 380 -8.98 20.81 0.58
N LYS A 381 -8.93 19.48 0.41
CA LYS A 381 -7.90 18.60 1.02
C LYS A 381 -6.74 18.30 0.08
N VAL A 382 -6.84 18.64 -1.21
CA VAL A 382 -5.73 18.45 -2.16
C VAL A 382 -4.58 19.34 -1.72
N ARG A 383 -3.37 18.77 -1.62
CA ARG A 383 -2.17 19.44 -1.11
C ARG A 383 -1.36 20.17 -2.21
N PRO A 384 -1.80 21.34 -2.69
CA PRO A 384 -0.87 22.42 -2.98
C PRO A 384 -1.02 23.50 -1.91
N LYS A 385 0.10 24.03 -1.39
CA LYS A 385 0.13 25.10 -0.37
C LYS A 385 -0.60 26.40 -0.81
N HIS A 386 -0.96 26.53 -2.09
CA HIS A 386 -1.42 27.77 -2.71
C HIS A 386 -2.67 27.57 -3.60
N MET A 387 -3.64 26.74 -3.19
CA MET A 387 -4.88 26.55 -3.94
C MET A 387 -6.08 27.16 -3.22
N LYS A 388 -6.87 27.97 -3.93
CA LYS A 388 -8.16 28.50 -3.46
C LYS A 388 -9.29 27.93 -4.33
N VAL A 389 -10.27 27.32 -3.68
CA VAL A 389 -11.45 26.75 -4.33
C VAL A 389 -12.61 27.74 -4.21
N ILE A 390 -13.19 28.13 -5.34
CA ILE A 390 -14.32 29.05 -5.43
C ILE A 390 -15.50 28.30 -6.04
N GLN A 391 -16.60 28.20 -5.29
CA GLN A 391 -17.86 27.71 -5.81
C GLN A 391 -18.62 28.89 -6.44
N MET A 392 -18.89 28.81 -7.75
CA MET A 392 -19.58 29.89 -8.45
C MET A 392 -21.07 29.92 -8.09
N LYS A 393 -21.62 31.13 -7.93
CA LYS A 393 -23.05 31.40 -7.78
C LYS A 393 -23.65 31.84 -9.12
N LYS A 394 -24.96 31.63 -9.31
CA LYS A 394 -25.69 32.06 -10.52
C LYS A 394 -25.46 33.55 -10.87
N SER A 395 -25.39 34.42 -9.85
CA SER A 395 -25.15 35.86 -10.03
C SER A 395 -23.74 36.22 -10.53
N GLN A 396 -22.83 35.26 -10.59
CA GLN A 396 -21.45 35.44 -11.07
C GLN A 396 -21.29 35.01 -12.54
N PHE A 397 -22.35 34.53 -13.17
CA PHE A 397 -22.39 34.26 -14.61
C PHE A 397 -22.91 35.50 -15.32
N PHE A 398 -21.99 36.23 -15.94
CA PHE A 398 -22.32 37.42 -16.70
C PHE A 398 -22.64 37.06 -18.15
N ASP A 399 -23.73 37.60 -18.68
CA ASP A 399 -24.07 37.52 -20.09
C ASP A 399 -23.40 38.69 -20.84
N PHE A 400 -22.35 38.37 -21.58
CA PHE A 400 -21.59 39.33 -22.37
C PHE A 400 -22.08 39.41 -23.83
N GLN A 401 -23.16 38.75 -24.23
CA GLN A 401 -23.61 38.73 -25.62
C GLN A 401 -23.97 40.13 -26.14
N LYS A 402 -24.58 40.97 -25.31
CA LYS A 402 -24.89 42.37 -25.65
C LYS A 402 -23.64 43.25 -25.75
N VAL A 403 -22.60 42.90 -25.00
CA VAL A 403 -21.32 43.62 -24.95
C VAL A 403 -20.44 43.22 -26.13
N SER A 404 -20.41 41.94 -26.51
CA SER A 404 -19.65 41.43 -27.66
C SER A 404 -20.15 41.99 -28.99
N GLN A 405 -21.44 42.28 -29.12
CA GLN A 405 -21.99 42.94 -30.31
C GLN A 405 -21.48 44.38 -30.49
N ARG A 406 -21.05 45.05 -29.42
CA ARG A 406 -20.52 46.42 -29.46
C ARG A 406 -19.03 46.49 -29.80
N PHE A 407 -18.29 45.40 -29.63
CA PHE A 407 -16.84 45.38 -29.76
C PHE A 407 -16.40 44.32 -30.78
N LYS A 408 -16.05 44.76 -31.99
CA LYS A 408 -15.57 43.88 -33.06
C LYS A 408 -14.04 43.81 -33.06
N PHE A 409 -13.50 42.89 -32.28
CA PHE A 409 -12.09 42.55 -32.36
C PHE A 409 -11.86 41.65 -33.58
N ASN A 410 -11.23 42.17 -34.64
CA ASN A 410 -10.83 41.38 -35.83
C ASN A 410 -9.58 40.53 -35.56
N ILE A 411 -9.53 39.87 -34.41
CA ILE A 411 -8.43 39.01 -33.99
C ILE A 411 -8.90 37.56 -34.05
N GLN A 412 -8.10 36.69 -34.66
CA GLN A 412 -8.39 35.26 -34.68
C GLN A 412 -8.07 34.64 -33.31
N PHE A 413 -8.98 34.82 -32.34
CA PHE A 413 -8.79 34.36 -30.96
C PHE A 413 -8.44 32.88 -30.82
N CYS A 414 -8.89 32.03 -31.75
CA CYS A 414 -8.58 30.59 -31.74
C CYS A 414 -7.08 30.26 -31.96
N LYS A 415 -6.28 31.22 -32.45
CA LYS A 415 -4.83 31.05 -32.69
C LYS A 415 -3.97 31.84 -31.69
N LEU A 416 -4.61 32.48 -30.71
CA LEU A 416 -3.97 33.47 -29.86
C LEU A 416 -3.23 32.78 -28.72
N ASN A 417 -1.92 33.01 -28.63
CA ASN A 417 -1.07 32.42 -27.59
C ASN A 417 -0.80 33.40 -26.44
N TYR A 418 -0.84 34.70 -26.72
CA TYR A 418 -0.61 35.75 -25.73
C TYR A 418 -1.57 36.92 -25.95
N LEU A 419 -2.13 37.43 -24.85
CA LEU A 419 -2.94 38.64 -24.80
C LEU A 419 -2.50 39.51 -23.63
N ARG A 420 -2.17 40.77 -23.89
CA ARG A 420 -1.88 41.78 -22.89
C ARG A 420 -2.92 42.88 -22.96
N ILE A 421 -3.49 43.18 -21.81
CA ILE A 421 -4.47 44.26 -21.63
C ILE A 421 -3.88 45.20 -20.58
N ASP A 422 -3.87 46.48 -20.89
CA ASP A 422 -3.34 47.53 -20.02
C ASP A 422 -4.49 48.37 -19.47
N SER A 423 -4.56 48.52 -18.15
CA SER A 423 -5.62 49.30 -17.50
C SER A 423 -5.60 50.78 -17.88
N SER A 424 -4.44 51.30 -18.32
CA SER A 424 -4.28 52.69 -18.77
C SER A 424 -4.68 52.93 -20.23
N ARG A 425 -4.78 51.86 -21.04
CA ARG A 425 -5.12 51.93 -22.47
C ARG A 425 -6.47 51.26 -22.70
N HIS A 426 -7.54 52.04 -22.52
CA HIS A 426 -8.89 51.56 -22.82
C HIS A 426 -9.02 51.20 -24.29
N MET A 427 -9.68 50.08 -24.59
CA MET A 427 -9.97 49.60 -25.95
C MET A 427 -8.74 49.19 -26.79
N GLN A 428 -7.58 49.03 -26.15
CA GLN A 428 -6.38 48.51 -26.80
C GLN A 428 -5.93 47.21 -26.14
N CYS A 429 -5.48 46.27 -26.96
CA CYS A 429 -4.85 45.05 -26.49
C CYS A 429 -3.64 44.74 -27.37
N ASP A 430 -2.59 44.22 -26.75
CA ASP A 430 -1.45 43.68 -27.49
C ASP A 430 -1.55 42.15 -27.51
N TYR A 431 -1.22 41.51 -28.62
CA TYR A 431 -1.37 40.07 -28.78
C TYR A 431 -0.30 39.45 -29.67
N GLN A 432 -0.07 38.14 -29.49
CA GLN A 432 0.79 37.33 -30.36
C GLN A 432 0.13 35.98 -30.65
N PHE A 433 0.32 35.49 -31.87
CA PHE A 433 -0.07 34.13 -32.27
C PHE A 433 1.05 33.10 -32.03
N CYS A 434 2.30 33.56 -31.89
CA CYS A 434 3.46 32.75 -31.57
C CYS A 434 4.42 33.58 -30.69
N PHE A 435 5.08 32.96 -29.71
CA PHE A 435 5.95 33.68 -28.77
C PHE A 435 7.23 34.23 -29.41
N SER A 436 7.60 33.75 -30.60
CA SER A 436 8.71 34.25 -31.41
C SER A 436 8.34 35.43 -32.34
N GLU A 437 7.06 35.79 -32.46
CA GLU A 437 6.63 36.95 -33.24
C GLU A 437 6.69 38.25 -32.44
N GLU A 438 6.84 39.40 -33.11
CA GLU A 438 6.72 40.70 -32.46
C GLU A 438 5.28 40.96 -31.96
N LEU A 439 5.17 41.71 -30.86
CA LEU A 439 3.92 42.03 -30.20
C LEU A 439 3.06 42.93 -31.10
N LYS A 440 1.86 42.48 -31.49
CA LYS A 440 0.94 43.24 -32.35
C LYS A 440 -0.06 43.99 -31.48
N THR A 441 -0.34 45.26 -31.78
CA THR A 441 -1.33 46.06 -31.05
C THR A 441 -2.63 46.18 -31.86
N HIS A 442 -3.77 45.88 -31.23
CA HIS A 442 -5.10 46.09 -31.78
C HIS A 442 -5.86 47.14 -30.99
N THR A 443 -6.48 48.09 -31.69
CA THR A 443 -7.36 49.11 -31.11
C THR A 443 -8.78 48.89 -31.66
N THR A 444 -9.77 48.82 -30.77
CA THR A 444 -11.18 48.56 -31.10
C THR A 444 -11.97 49.83 -31.31
#